data_AF-A0A260YWQ2-F1
#
_entry.id   AF-A0A260YWQ2-F1
#
_cell.length_a   1.000
_cell.length_b   1.000
_cell.length_c   1.000
_cell.angle_alpha   90.00
_cell.angle_beta   90.00
_cell.angle_gamma   90.00
#
_symmetry.space_group_name_H-M   'P 1'
#
loop_
_entity.id
_entity.type
_entity.pdbx_description
1 polymer ?
#
loop_
_entity_poly.entity_id
_entity_poly.type
_entity_poly.pdbx_seq_one_letter_code
_entity_poly.pdbx_strand_id
1 'polypeptide(L)'
;MELFENFMKKMTSNHVNMQSIQFVEQLEEKCRIHSPRKRGAEIIHVYKKVALRRSGSFKEIIETAHMPTLNSTMCHCGLEVYNKKVVTPQGLYFVILLDAWSPTHRIVDLTSNSFVDMFGSKWRVHSFVERLPHPMDTTKESIYVTWNQTPRKWTSINVKFVAPMEKQTIFFKEHEVKALVFKKVRVEF
;
A
#
# COMPACT_ATOMS: atom_id res chain seq x y z
N MET A 1 -7.64 -9.39 -7.37
CA MET A 1 -7.95 -8.36 -6.35
C MET A 1 -9.34 -8.56 -5.74
N GLU A 2 -10.35 -8.87 -6.54
CA GLU A 2 -11.73 -9.10 -6.09
C GLU A 2 -11.87 -10.08 -4.89
N LEU A 3 -11.12 -11.18 -4.89
CA LEU A 3 -11.13 -12.15 -3.80
C LEU A 3 -10.70 -11.55 -2.44
N PHE A 4 -9.67 -10.69 -2.43
CA PHE A 4 -9.24 -10.01 -1.20
C PHE A 4 -10.30 -9.04 -0.70
N GLU A 5 -10.94 -8.29 -1.60
CA GLU A 5 -11.98 -7.33 -1.23
C GLU A 5 -13.21 -8.02 -0.66
N ASN A 6 -13.62 -9.13 -1.27
CA ASN A 6 -14.72 -9.96 -0.78
C ASN A 6 -14.38 -10.58 0.58
N PHE A 7 -13.13 -11.03 0.78
CA PHE A 7 -12.66 -11.48 2.08
C PHE A 7 -12.72 -10.35 3.12
N MET A 8 -12.18 -9.16 2.83
CA MET A 8 -12.21 -8.03 3.76
C MET A 8 -13.64 -7.61 4.10
N LYS A 9 -14.57 -7.57 3.12
CA LYS A 9 -15.99 -7.31 3.36
C LYS A 9 -16.60 -8.35 4.31
N LYS A 10 -16.30 -9.64 4.11
CA LYS A 10 -16.76 -10.73 4.97
C LYS A 10 -16.19 -10.63 6.38
N MET A 11 -14.94 -10.23 6.54
CA MET A 11 -14.33 -10.01 7.85
C MET A 11 -15.00 -8.84 8.59
N THR A 12 -15.30 -7.75 7.89
CA THR A 12 -16.06 -6.61 8.44
C THR A 12 -17.47 -7.03 8.86
N SER A 13 -18.20 -7.76 8.01
CA SER A 13 -19.58 -8.19 8.31
C SER A 13 -19.64 -9.16 9.49
N ASN A 14 -18.57 -9.92 9.71
CA ASN A 14 -18.43 -10.83 10.84
C ASN A 14 -17.83 -10.16 12.09
N HIS A 15 -17.73 -8.83 12.11
CA HIS A 15 -17.23 -8.05 13.26
C HIS A 15 -15.84 -8.47 13.72
N VAL A 16 -14.99 -8.95 12.81
CA VAL A 16 -13.60 -9.27 13.15
C VAL A 16 -12.87 -7.97 13.48
N ASN A 17 -12.16 -7.96 14.61
CA ASN A 17 -11.36 -6.80 14.99
C ASN A 17 -10.19 -6.61 13.99
N MET A 18 -10.25 -5.51 13.23
CA MET A 18 -9.22 -5.14 12.25
C MET A 18 -8.47 -3.87 12.63
N GLN A 19 -8.55 -3.40 13.88
CA GLN A 19 -7.88 -2.19 14.35
C GLN A 19 -6.38 -2.14 14.01
N SER A 20 -5.73 -3.30 13.97
CA SER A 20 -4.29 -3.41 13.67
C SER A 20 -3.89 -2.96 12.26
N ILE A 21 -4.83 -2.94 11.29
CA ILE A 21 -4.62 -2.53 9.89
C ILE A 21 -5.48 -1.32 9.49
N GLN A 22 -6.29 -0.79 10.42
CA GLN A 22 -7.21 0.30 10.13
C GLN A 22 -6.51 1.63 9.92
N PHE A 23 -7.06 2.43 9.03
CA PHE A 23 -6.74 3.83 8.87
C PHE A 23 -7.98 4.64 8.51
N VAL A 24 -7.95 5.92 8.85
CA VAL A 24 -8.98 6.89 8.48
C VAL A 24 -8.51 7.64 7.23
N GLU A 25 -9.37 7.76 6.24
CA GLU A 25 -9.22 8.69 5.12
C GLU A 25 -10.23 9.83 5.27
N GLN A 26 -9.75 11.06 5.11
CA GLN A 26 -10.58 12.26 5.16
C GLN A 26 -10.14 13.24 4.07
N LEU A 27 -11.10 13.98 3.50
CA LEU A 27 -10.79 15.04 2.55
C LEU A 27 -10.37 16.30 3.32
N GLU A 28 -9.30 16.93 2.86
CA GLU A 28 -8.82 18.20 3.39
C GLU A 28 -8.74 19.21 2.24
N GLU A 29 -9.22 20.42 2.51
CA GLU A 29 -9.06 21.56 1.62
C GLU A 29 -7.96 22.46 2.13
N LYS A 30 -7.03 22.79 1.24
CA LYS A 30 -5.90 23.65 1.56
C LYS A 30 -5.80 24.77 0.56
N CYS A 31 -5.87 26.00 1.07
CA CYS A 31 -5.39 27.19 0.38
C CYS A 31 -3.90 27.38 0.72
N ARG A 32 -3.14 28.05 -0.15
CA ARG A 32 -1.71 28.31 0.09
C ARG A 32 -1.44 29.13 1.35
N ILE A 33 -2.35 30.05 1.71
CA ILE A 33 -2.18 30.99 2.83
C ILE A 33 -2.90 30.52 4.09
N HIS A 34 -4.09 29.94 3.95
CA HIS A 34 -4.91 29.57 5.09
C HIS A 34 -4.68 28.13 5.56
N SER A 35 -4.93 27.93 6.86
CA SER A 35 -4.89 26.61 7.48
C SER A 35 -5.80 25.63 6.76
N PRO A 36 -5.38 24.37 6.62
CA PRO A 36 -6.22 23.37 5.97
C PRO A 36 -7.50 23.12 6.76
N ARG A 37 -8.59 22.84 6.03
CA ARG A 37 -9.90 22.53 6.59
C ARG A 37 -10.32 21.12 6.22
N LYS A 38 -10.60 20.29 7.21
CA LYS A 38 -11.19 18.96 7.03
C LYS A 38 -12.62 19.07 6.51
N ARG A 39 -12.96 18.28 5.49
CA ARG A 39 -14.29 18.19 4.86
C ARG A 39 -14.72 16.72 4.74
N GLY A 40 -16.04 16.52 4.78
CA GLY A 40 -16.64 15.21 4.61
C GLY A 40 -16.50 14.28 5.82
N ALA A 41 -17.17 13.14 5.73
CA ALA A 41 -17.09 12.09 6.73
C ALA A 41 -15.70 11.43 6.72
N GLU A 42 -15.26 11.01 7.89
CA GLU A 42 -14.12 10.11 8.03
C GLU A 42 -14.51 8.72 7.53
N ILE A 43 -13.73 8.18 6.60
CA ILE A 43 -13.96 6.84 6.05
C ILE A 43 -12.90 5.91 6.64
N ILE A 44 -13.36 4.84 7.30
CA ILE A 44 -12.47 3.82 7.85
C ILE A 44 -12.17 2.80 6.76
N HIS A 45 -10.87 2.58 6.52
CA HIS A 45 -10.36 1.63 5.57
C HIS A 45 -9.42 0.63 6.25
N VAL A 46 -9.20 -0.50 5.59
CA VAL A 46 -8.32 -1.59 6.04
C VAL A 46 -7.24 -1.95 5.01
N TYR A 47 -7.28 -1.32 3.83
CA TYR A 47 -6.24 -1.36 2.81
C TYR A 47 -6.39 -0.17 1.86
N LYS A 48 -5.32 0.17 1.14
CA LYS A 48 -5.31 1.19 0.10
C LYS A 48 -4.95 0.56 -1.25
N LYS A 49 -5.73 0.85 -2.29
CA LYS A 49 -5.33 0.53 -3.68
C LYS A 49 -4.44 1.64 -4.22
N VAL A 50 -3.33 1.26 -4.84
CA VAL A 50 -2.37 2.18 -5.44
C VAL A 50 -2.06 1.69 -6.86
N ALA A 51 -2.28 2.56 -7.84
CA ALA A 51 -2.03 2.23 -9.24
C ALA A 51 -0.55 2.40 -9.58
N LEU A 52 0.06 1.36 -10.17
CA LEU A 52 1.43 1.40 -10.67
C LEU A 52 1.41 1.57 -12.20
N ARG A 53 1.34 2.85 -12.61
CA ARG A 53 1.21 3.25 -14.03
C ARG A 53 2.50 3.16 -14.83
N ARG A 54 3.65 3.20 -14.16
CA ARG A 54 5.00 3.01 -14.72
C ARG A 54 5.93 2.54 -13.61
N SER A 55 7.08 1.98 -13.97
CA SER A 55 8.14 1.73 -12.99
C SER A 55 8.60 3.05 -12.37
N GLY A 56 8.89 3.05 -11.07
CA GLY A 56 9.28 4.26 -10.35
C GLY A 56 9.66 3.98 -8.91
N SER A 57 10.13 5.01 -8.22
CA SER A 57 10.41 4.91 -6.78
C SER A 57 9.12 4.70 -5.99
N PHE A 58 9.22 4.04 -4.84
CA PHE A 58 8.06 3.87 -3.97
C PHE A 58 7.47 5.23 -3.56
N LYS A 59 8.33 6.21 -3.30
CA LYS A 59 7.92 7.58 -2.94
C LYS A 59 7.07 8.22 -4.05
N GLU A 60 7.53 8.22 -5.29
CA GLU A 60 6.79 8.78 -6.43
C GLU A 60 5.43 8.09 -6.62
N ILE A 61 5.38 6.77 -6.43
CA ILE A 61 4.14 5.98 -6.56
C ILE A 61 3.10 6.45 -5.53
N ILE A 62 3.50 6.63 -4.26
CA ILE A 62 2.60 7.10 -3.20
C ILE A 62 2.23 8.57 -3.39
N GLU A 63 3.20 9.43 -3.74
CA GLU A 63 2.95 10.86 -3.98
C GLU A 63 1.96 11.08 -5.12
N THR A 64 2.10 10.31 -6.21
CA THR A 64 1.15 10.35 -7.33
C THR A 64 -0.24 9.90 -6.90
N ALA A 65 -0.35 8.83 -6.09
CA ALA A 65 -1.63 8.32 -5.60
C ALA A 65 -2.37 9.28 -4.65
N HIS A 66 -1.63 10.22 -4.04
CA HIS A 66 -2.15 11.20 -3.08
C HIS A 66 -1.94 12.65 -3.54
N MET A 67 -1.73 12.85 -4.83
CA MET A 67 -1.52 14.18 -5.40
C MET A 67 -2.74 15.06 -5.14
N PRO A 68 -2.57 16.28 -4.58
CA PRO A 68 -3.67 17.20 -4.41
C PRO A 68 -4.31 17.54 -5.75
N THR A 69 -5.64 17.63 -5.78
CA THR A 69 -6.39 18.04 -6.96
C THR A 69 -6.92 19.46 -6.80
N LEU A 70 -6.95 20.23 -7.88
CA LEU A 70 -7.53 21.56 -7.85
C LEU A 70 -9.03 21.47 -7.52
N ASN A 71 -9.49 22.28 -6.57
CA ASN A 71 -10.89 22.40 -6.22
C ASN A 71 -11.57 23.36 -7.22
N SER A 72 -12.84 23.12 -7.55
CA SER A 72 -13.62 24.00 -8.42
C SER A 72 -13.95 25.35 -7.76
N THR A 73 -13.78 25.47 -6.44
CA THR A 73 -14.04 26.68 -5.68
C THR A 73 -12.76 27.41 -5.32
N MET A 74 -12.82 28.74 -5.38
CA MET A 74 -11.75 29.62 -4.92
C MET A 74 -11.85 29.86 -3.42
N CYS A 75 -10.72 30.13 -2.78
CA CYS A 75 -10.70 30.60 -1.41
C CYS A 75 -11.25 32.03 -1.33
N HIS A 76 -11.76 32.45 -0.17
CA HIS A 76 -12.22 33.83 0.05
C HIS A 76 -11.12 34.88 -0.12
N CYS A 77 -9.84 34.49 -0.06
CA CYS A 77 -8.70 35.37 -0.40
C CYS A 77 -8.38 35.41 -1.91
N GLY A 78 -9.21 34.83 -2.77
CA GLY A 78 -9.00 34.83 -4.23
C GLY A 78 -7.93 33.87 -4.74
N LEU A 79 -7.42 32.96 -3.90
CA LEU A 79 -6.44 31.94 -4.30
C LEU A 79 -7.07 30.57 -4.53
N GLU A 80 -6.39 29.75 -5.34
CA GLU A 80 -6.75 28.37 -5.61
C GLU A 80 -6.78 27.53 -4.31
N VAL A 81 -7.77 26.64 -4.25
CA VAL A 81 -7.90 25.65 -3.18
C VAL A 81 -7.59 24.28 -3.77
N TYR A 82 -6.85 23.47 -3.03
CA TYR A 82 -6.56 22.10 -3.40
C TYR A 82 -7.23 21.13 -2.43
N ASN A 83 -7.83 20.09 -3.00
CA ASN A 83 -8.35 18.95 -2.28
C ASN A 83 -7.25 17.90 -2.12
N LYS A 84 -7.04 17.45 -0.90
CA LYS A 84 -6.10 16.37 -0.58
C LYS A 84 -6.77 15.33 0.28
N LYS A 85 -6.58 14.06 -0.05
CA LYS A 85 -6.94 12.95 0.83
C LYS A 85 -5.86 12.76 1.88
N VAL A 86 -6.22 12.97 3.13
CA VAL A 86 -5.35 12.74 4.28
C VAL A 86 -5.64 11.36 4.83
N VAL A 87 -4.57 10.57 5.04
CA VAL A 87 -4.64 9.23 5.59
C VAL A 87 -4.02 9.25 6.98
N THR A 88 -4.76 8.74 7.96
CA THR A 88 -4.35 8.66 9.37
C THR A 88 -4.38 7.21 9.84
N PRO A 89 -3.23 6.51 9.86
CA PRO A 89 -3.14 5.12 10.31
C PRO A 89 -3.44 4.99 11.81
N GLN A 90 -4.42 4.17 12.15
CA GLN A 90 -4.80 3.84 13.53
C GLN A 90 -4.03 2.60 14.03
N GLY A 91 -3.74 1.68 13.12
CA GLY A 91 -3.09 0.42 13.40
C GLY A 91 -1.55 0.43 13.42
N LEU A 92 -1.00 -0.73 13.77
CA LEU A 92 0.44 -1.03 13.67
C LEU A 92 0.87 -1.41 12.26
N TYR A 93 -0.09 -1.75 11.40
CA TYR A 93 0.14 -2.22 10.05
C TYR A 93 -0.59 -1.34 9.04
N PHE A 94 -0.06 -1.27 7.82
CA PHE A 94 -0.67 -0.57 6.70
C PHE A 94 -0.60 -1.45 5.46
N VAL A 95 -1.74 -1.68 4.82
CA VAL A 95 -1.85 -2.60 3.67
C VAL A 95 -2.05 -1.80 2.38
N ILE A 96 -1.17 -2.06 1.40
CA ILE A 96 -1.28 -1.50 0.05
C ILE A 96 -1.49 -2.63 -0.93
N LEU A 97 -2.54 -2.53 -1.75
CA LEU A 97 -2.76 -3.36 -2.93
C LEU A 97 -2.24 -2.60 -4.15
N LEU A 98 -1.34 -3.24 -4.90
CA LEU A 98 -0.74 -2.67 -6.10
C LEU A 98 -1.50 -3.12 -7.34
N ASP A 99 -2.07 -2.15 -8.03
CA ASP A 99 -2.73 -2.34 -9.32
C ASP A 99 -1.79 -1.89 -10.44
N ALA A 100 -0.95 -2.82 -10.90
CA ALA A 100 0.02 -2.57 -11.95
C ALA A 100 -0.61 -2.70 -13.33
N TRP A 101 -0.53 -1.63 -14.12
CA TRP A 101 -1.07 -1.59 -15.49
C TRP A 101 -0.34 -2.54 -16.45
N SER A 102 0.92 -2.85 -16.14
CA SER A 102 1.73 -3.80 -16.90
C SER A 102 2.42 -4.77 -15.95
N PRO A 103 2.55 -6.05 -16.33
CA PRO A 103 3.33 -7.04 -15.59
C PRO A 103 4.83 -6.72 -15.55
N THR A 104 5.31 -5.71 -16.29
CA THR A 104 6.72 -5.26 -16.27
C THR A 104 6.96 -4.05 -15.38
N HIS A 105 5.92 -3.41 -14.84
CA HIS A 105 6.10 -2.28 -13.94
C HIS A 105 6.61 -2.72 -12.57
N ARG A 106 7.60 -2.01 -12.05
CA ARG A 106 8.31 -2.38 -10.82
C ARG A 106 8.50 -1.19 -9.88
N ILE A 107 8.58 -1.48 -8.59
CA ILE A 107 9.11 -0.54 -7.59
C ILE A 107 10.62 -0.67 -7.62
N VAL A 108 11.33 0.41 -7.98
CA VAL A 108 12.75 0.28 -8.38
C VAL A 108 13.75 0.45 -7.24
N ASP A 109 13.39 1.16 -6.18
CA ASP A 109 14.29 1.60 -5.10
C ASP A 109 13.98 0.98 -3.72
N LEU A 110 12.89 0.23 -3.62
CA LEU A 110 12.48 -0.40 -2.37
C LEU A 110 13.22 -1.73 -2.17
N THR A 111 13.68 -1.94 -0.94
CA THR A 111 14.19 -3.23 -0.45
C THR A 111 13.53 -3.60 0.87
N SER A 112 13.68 -4.84 1.32
CA SER A 112 13.21 -5.27 2.65
C SER A 112 13.87 -4.52 3.82
N ASN A 113 14.98 -3.82 3.58
CA ASN A 113 15.71 -3.06 4.58
C ASN A 113 15.39 -1.56 4.53
N SER A 114 14.65 -1.12 3.51
CA SER A 114 14.26 0.27 3.36
C SER A 114 13.28 0.68 4.46
N PHE A 115 13.49 1.89 4.96
CA PHE A 115 12.50 2.62 5.74
C PHE A 115 11.74 3.57 4.82
N VAL A 116 10.44 3.67 5.01
CA VAL A 116 9.57 4.54 4.24
C VAL A 116 8.83 5.49 5.16
N ASP A 117 8.97 6.79 4.93
CA ASP A 117 8.18 7.80 5.60
C ASP A 117 6.90 8.04 4.81
N MET A 118 5.76 7.67 5.40
CA MET A 118 4.44 7.91 4.82
C MET A 118 3.40 8.11 5.92
N PHE A 119 2.42 8.98 5.65
CA PHE A 119 1.28 9.22 6.56
C PHE A 119 1.67 9.55 8.00
N GLY A 120 2.71 10.37 8.18
CA GLY A 120 3.19 10.83 9.49
C GLY A 120 3.84 9.74 10.34
N SER A 121 4.31 8.65 9.73
CA SER A 121 4.98 7.56 10.43
C SER A 121 6.09 6.96 9.58
N LYS A 122 7.06 6.32 10.25
CA LYS A 122 8.12 5.53 9.61
C LYS A 122 7.70 4.07 9.54
N TRP A 123 7.86 3.46 8.38
CA TRP A 123 7.36 2.13 8.06
C TRP A 123 8.45 1.23 7.50
N ARG A 124 8.28 -0.09 7.68
CA ARG A 124 9.09 -1.11 7.02
C ARG A 124 8.18 -2.19 6.44
N VAL A 125 8.53 -2.75 5.28
CA VAL A 125 7.81 -3.88 4.72
C VAL A 125 7.96 -5.09 5.65
N HIS A 126 6.84 -5.72 5.98
CA HIS A 126 6.76 -6.87 6.89
C HIS A 126 6.40 -8.17 6.15
N SER A 127 5.51 -8.07 5.17
CA SER A 127 5.16 -9.16 4.26
C SER A 127 4.69 -8.60 2.92
N PHE A 128 4.72 -9.43 1.89
CA PHE A 128 4.20 -9.05 0.56
C PHE A 128 3.66 -10.25 -0.20
N VAL A 129 2.84 -9.96 -1.20
CA VAL A 129 2.34 -10.96 -2.15
C VAL A 129 2.97 -10.69 -3.51
N GLU A 130 3.56 -11.72 -4.09
CA GLU A 130 4.14 -11.74 -5.42
C GLU A 130 3.24 -12.53 -6.36
N ARG A 131 3.13 -12.07 -7.60
CA ARG A 131 2.57 -12.86 -8.70
C ARG A 131 3.70 -13.50 -9.51
N LEU A 132 3.64 -14.81 -9.67
CA LEU A 132 4.54 -15.57 -10.54
C LEU A 132 3.77 -16.09 -11.76
N PRO A 133 4.40 -16.15 -12.95
CA PRO A 133 3.84 -16.88 -14.07
C PRO A 133 3.62 -18.35 -13.69
N HIS A 134 2.59 -18.98 -14.24
CA HIS A 134 2.35 -20.39 -13.98
C HIS A 134 3.48 -21.23 -14.59
N PRO A 135 4.16 -22.09 -13.81
CA PRO A 135 5.47 -22.65 -14.16
C PRO A 135 5.42 -23.64 -15.31
N MET A 136 4.25 -24.25 -15.56
CA MET A 136 4.07 -25.28 -16.59
C MET A 136 3.28 -24.79 -17.80
N ASP A 137 2.62 -23.63 -17.71
CA ASP A 137 1.63 -23.21 -18.71
C ASP A 137 1.29 -21.73 -18.55
N THR A 138 1.77 -20.88 -19.46
CA THR A 138 1.56 -19.42 -19.41
C THR A 138 0.13 -19.00 -19.74
N THR A 139 -0.72 -19.91 -20.21
CA THR A 139 -2.15 -19.66 -20.47
C THR A 139 -3.02 -19.83 -19.22
N LYS A 140 -2.47 -20.46 -18.17
CA LYS A 140 -3.15 -20.67 -16.89
C LYS A 140 -2.99 -19.49 -15.94
N GLU A 141 -3.86 -19.47 -14.93
CA GLU A 141 -3.84 -18.46 -13.88
C GLU A 141 -2.47 -18.41 -13.19
N SER A 142 -1.99 -17.18 -13.00
CA SER A 142 -0.74 -16.91 -12.29
C SER A 142 -0.79 -17.42 -10.85
N ILE A 143 0.37 -17.79 -10.33
CA ILE A 143 0.50 -18.26 -8.95
C ILE A 143 0.79 -17.06 -8.04
N TYR A 144 0.10 -16.98 -6.91
CA TYR A 144 0.33 -15.93 -5.91
C TYR A 144 1.10 -16.51 -4.73
N VAL A 145 2.24 -15.92 -4.44
CA VAL A 145 3.16 -16.38 -3.39
C VAL A 145 3.22 -15.31 -2.30
N THR A 146 3.01 -15.73 -1.05
CA THR A 146 3.15 -14.85 0.11
C THR A 146 4.55 -14.99 0.69
N TRP A 147 5.22 -13.86 0.85
CA TRP A 147 6.53 -13.73 1.48
C TRP A 147 6.40 -13.08 2.85
N ASN A 148 7.01 -13.68 3.85
CA ASN A 148 6.98 -13.19 5.22
C ASN A 148 8.40 -12.99 5.75
N GLN A 149 8.57 -11.93 6.54
CA GLN A 149 9.81 -11.71 7.28
C GLN A 149 9.84 -12.61 8.52
N THR A 150 10.83 -13.47 8.60
CA THR A 150 11.24 -14.17 9.83
C THR A 150 12.43 -13.44 10.46
N PRO A 151 12.82 -13.73 11.71
CA PRO A 151 13.90 -13.00 12.39
C PRO A 151 15.25 -12.98 11.63
N ARG A 152 15.51 -13.95 10.76
CA ARG A 152 16.80 -14.11 10.07
C ARG A 152 16.73 -14.02 8.56
N LYS A 153 15.55 -14.14 7.94
CA LYS A 153 15.40 -14.24 6.49
C LYS A 153 13.96 -14.01 6.06
N TRP A 154 13.76 -13.81 4.77
CA TRP A 154 12.46 -13.85 4.12
C TRP A 154 12.18 -15.25 3.62
N THR A 155 10.98 -15.74 3.89
CA THR A 155 10.52 -17.06 3.46
C THR A 155 9.20 -16.95 2.72
N SER A 156 9.09 -17.63 1.59
CA SER A 156 7.78 -17.86 0.97
C SER A 156 7.11 -19.10 1.56
N ILE A 157 5.78 -19.09 1.60
CA ILE A 157 5.01 -20.28 1.99
C ILE A 157 4.95 -21.28 0.82
N ASN A 158 4.74 -22.56 1.15
CA ASN A 158 4.50 -23.58 0.14
C ASN A 158 3.19 -23.27 -0.60
N VAL A 159 3.28 -23.16 -1.93
CA VAL A 159 2.12 -22.97 -2.81
C VAL A 159 2.17 -24.06 -3.85
N LYS A 160 1.00 -24.51 -4.32
CA LYS A 160 0.90 -25.51 -5.39
C LYS A 160 1.85 -25.12 -6.54
N PHE A 161 2.71 -26.06 -6.94
CA PHE A 161 3.73 -25.91 -8.00
C PHE A 161 4.97 -25.05 -7.68
N VAL A 162 5.06 -24.41 -6.52
CA VAL A 162 6.19 -23.55 -6.14
C VAL A 162 6.74 -23.96 -4.78
N ALA A 163 7.97 -24.46 -4.77
CA ALA A 163 8.66 -24.78 -3.52
C ALA A 163 8.92 -23.52 -2.68
N PRO A 164 8.97 -23.62 -1.34
CA PRO A 164 9.38 -22.52 -0.48
C PRO A 164 10.73 -21.94 -0.90
N MET A 165 10.80 -20.62 -1.00
CA MET A 165 11.99 -19.87 -1.34
C MET A 165 12.47 -19.06 -0.14
N GLU A 166 13.77 -18.82 -0.09
CA GLU A 166 14.40 -18.05 0.97
C GLU A 166 15.30 -16.95 0.41
N LYS A 167 15.22 -15.76 0.99
CA LYS A 167 16.10 -14.64 0.63
C LYS A 167 16.54 -13.90 1.90
N GLN A 168 17.79 -13.45 1.94
CA GLN A 168 18.26 -12.58 3.03
C GLN A 168 17.68 -11.18 2.92
N THR A 169 17.70 -10.63 1.71
CA THR A 169 17.13 -9.31 1.38
C THR A 169 16.24 -9.46 0.16
N ILE A 170 15.11 -8.74 0.17
CA ILE A 170 14.20 -8.64 -0.98
C ILE A 170 14.52 -7.35 -1.72
N PHE A 171 14.78 -7.44 -3.01
CA PHE A 171 14.86 -6.30 -3.92
C PHE A 171 13.57 -6.24 -4.73
N PHE A 172 12.65 -5.33 -4.37
CA PHE A 172 11.29 -5.35 -4.94
C PHE A 172 11.23 -5.11 -6.45
N LYS A 173 12.31 -4.59 -7.05
CA LYS A 173 12.47 -4.48 -8.51
C LYS A 173 12.45 -5.84 -9.24
N GLU A 174 12.79 -6.91 -8.54
CA GLU A 174 12.84 -8.28 -9.09
C GLU A 174 11.49 -9.00 -9.02
N HIS A 175 10.52 -8.44 -8.28
CA HIS A 175 9.29 -9.12 -7.93
C HIS A 175 8.08 -8.43 -8.55
N GLU A 176 7.12 -9.19 -9.06
CA GLU A 176 5.83 -8.63 -9.48
C GLU A 176 4.88 -8.52 -8.27
N VAL A 177 5.06 -7.46 -7.48
CA VAL A 177 4.35 -7.25 -6.22
C VAL A 177 2.88 -6.87 -6.46
N LYS A 178 1.97 -7.55 -5.74
CA LYS A 178 0.52 -7.30 -5.76
C LYS A 178 -0.03 -6.75 -4.46
N ALA A 179 0.63 -7.04 -3.34
CA ALA A 179 0.30 -6.45 -2.06
C ALA A 179 1.55 -6.25 -1.22
N LEU A 180 1.59 -5.16 -0.46
CA LEU A 180 2.60 -4.85 0.53
C LEU A 180 1.92 -4.64 1.88
N VAL A 181 2.43 -5.31 2.91
CA VAL A 181 2.07 -5.05 4.30
C VAL A 181 3.24 -4.36 4.96
N PHE A 182 3.01 -3.15 5.43
CA PHE A 182 3.97 -2.37 6.19
C PHE A 182 3.70 -2.52 7.69
N LYS A 183 4.75 -2.54 8.49
CA LYS A 183 4.68 -2.44 9.96
C LYS A 183 5.28 -1.10 10.38
N LYS A 184 4.59 -0.39 11.27
CA LYS A 184 5.07 0.86 11.86
C LYS A 184 6.32 0.59 12.68
N VAL A 185 7.38 1.36 12.44
CA VAL A 185 8.62 1.29 13.21
C VAL A 185 8.37 2.04 14.52
N ARG A 186 8.52 1.35 15.65
CA ARG A 186 8.48 2.01 16.96
C ARG A 186 9.80 2.77 17.13
N VAL A 187 9.72 4.04 17.52
CA VAL A 187 10.88 4.75 18.03
C VAL A 187 11.10 4.18 19.43
N GLU A 188 12.11 3.34 19.58
CA GLU A 188 12.62 2.97 20.90
C GLU A 188 13.37 4.22 21.41
N PHE A 189 12.88 4.80 22.50
CA PHE A 189 13.54 5.88 23.24
C PHE A 189 14.44 5.27 24.31
#